data_AF-A0A9J6GXV3-F1
#
_entry.id   AF-A0A9J6GXV3-F1
#
_cell.length_a   1.000
_cell.length_b   1.000
_cell.length_c   1.000
_cell.angle_alpha   90.00
_cell.angle_beta   90.00
_cell.angle_gamma   90.00
#
_symmetry.space_group_name_H-M   'P 1'
#
loop_
_entity.id
_entity.type
_entity.pdbx_description
1 polymer ?
#
loop_
_entity_poly.entity_id
_entity_poly.type
_entity_poly.pdbx_seq_one_letter_code
_entity_poly.pdbx_strand_id
1 'polypeptide(L)'
;MFLHAKSPHLSSTPRANNLEIRGVPVTQGEECLEIVKQLGDDIGCTVQTEDIDTTHRVPTHNANQKNIIVRFCSRNKRTEFLSNTRRSRPTTSCLGVLGESSLGVLGESSQQATANTEGQDE
;
A
#
# COMPACT_ATOMS: atom_id res chain seq x y z
N MET A 1 -4.11 -44.11 19.68
CA MET A 1 -5.00 -42.94 19.66
C MET A 1 -4.13 -41.71 19.85
N PHE A 2 -3.62 -41.12 18.75
CA PHE A 2 -2.79 -39.92 18.83
C PHE A 2 -3.56 -38.77 18.17
N LEU A 3 -4.01 -37.83 19.02
CA LEU A 3 -4.64 -36.59 18.59
C LEU A 3 -3.59 -35.73 17.87
N HIS A 4 -3.74 -35.56 16.56
CA HIS A 4 -3.06 -34.48 15.83
C HIS A 4 -3.69 -33.15 16.24
N ALA A 5 -3.09 -32.48 17.22
CA ALA A 5 -3.41 -31.09 17.51
C ALA A 5 -3.05 -30.25 16.27
N LYS A 6 -4.08 -29.83 15.51
CA LYS A 6 -3.94 -28.77 14.52
C LYS A 6 -3.49 -27.52 15.26
N SER A 7 -2.22 -27.15 15.12
CA SER A 7 -1.77 -25.79 15.45
C SER A 7 -2.65 -24.82 14.64
N PRO A 8 -3.42 -23.91 15.28
CA PRO A 8 -4.01 -22.81 14.55
C PRO A 8 -2.83 -21.94 14.10
N HIS A 9 -2.38 -22.19 12.88
CA HIS A 9 -1.49 -21.31 12.15
C HIS A 9 -2.16 -19.94 12.15
N LEU A 10 -1.74 -19.06 13.07
CA LEU A 10 -2.12 -17.66 13.09
C LEU A 10 -1.69 -17.07 11.75
N SER A 11 -2.59 -17.10 10.77
CA SER A 11 -2.47 -16.39 9.50
C SER A 11 -2.68 -14.91 9.74
N SER A 12 -1.90 -14.31 10.65
CA SER A 12 -1.77 -12.86 10.71
C SER A 12 -0.92 -12.48 9.51
N THR A 13 -1.54 -12.36 8.33
CA THR A 13 -0.82 -11.96 7.13
C THR A 13 -0.36 -10.52 7.36
N PRO A 14 0.96 -10.25 7.52
CA PRO A 14 1.46 -8.91 7.83
C PRO A 14 1.12 -7.89 6.72
N ARG A 15 0.72 -8.40 5.55
CA ARG A 15 0.30 -7.67 4.36
C ARG A 15 -1.12 -7.10 4.42
N ALA A 16 -1.97 -7.57 5.33
CA ALA A 16 -3.36 -7.09 5.41
C ALA A 16 -3.46 -5.59 5.73
N ASN A 17 -2.39 -4.97 6.24
CA ASN A 17 -2.35 -3.54 6.56
C ASN A 17 -1.53 -2.70 5.56
N ASN A 18 -1.02 -3.32 4.49
CA ASN A 18 -0.22 -2.63 3.49
C ASN A 18 -1.11 -1.98 2.43
N LEU A 19 -0.75 -0.77 2.04
CA LEU A 19 -1.28 -0.06 0.89
C LEU A 19 -0.15 0.32 -0.05
N GLU A 20 -0.40 0.18 -1.35
CA GLU A 20 0.50 0.61 -2.42
C GLU A 20 -0.03 1.90 -3.03
N ILE A 21 0.77 2.96 -2.95
CA ILE A 21 0.52 4.25 -3.60
C ILE A 21 1.37 4.30 -4.87
N ARG A 22 0.71 4.41 -6.03
CA ARG A 22 1.33 4.39 -7.36
C ARG A 22 1.36 5.78 -7.97
N GLY A 23 2.35 5.99 -8.84
CA GLY A 23 2.48 7.24 -9.61
C GLY A 23 3.07 8.39 -8.80
N VAL A 24 3.70 8.12 -7.65
CA VAL A 24 4.30 9.16 -6.82
C VAL A 24 5.60 9.63 -7.50
N PRO A 25 5.71 10.91 -7.89
CA PRO A 25 6.92 11.46 -8.47
C PRO A 25 8.07 11.37 -7.47
N VAL A 26 9.28 11.15 -7.95
CA VAL A 26 10.48 11.13 -7.09
C VAL A 26 11.04 12.54 -7.04
N THR A 27 11.14 13.13 -5.84
CA THR A 27 11.72 14.46 -5.61
C THR A 27 12.91 14.37 -4.65
N GLN A 28 13.87 15.29 -4.78
CA GLN A 28 15.07 15.28 -3.96
C GLN A 28 14.75 15.75 -2.53
N GLY A 29 15.13 14.96 -1.52
CA GLY A 29 14.87 15.29 -0.11
C GLY A 29 13.45 14.95 0.37
N GLU A 30 12.73 14.11 -0.37
CA GLU A 30 11.40 13.67 0.02
C GLU A 30 11.40 12.60 1.10
N GLU A 31 10.41 12.66 1.97
CA GLU A 31 10.14 11.64 2.98
C GLU A 31 8.81 10.94 2.66
N CYS A 32 8.85 9.62 2.54
CA CYS A 32 7.66 8.82 2.21
C CYS A 32 6.54 9.00 3.24
N LEU A 33 6.91 9.19 4.51
CA LEU A 33 5.97 9.46 5.59
C LEU A 33 5.22 10.78 5.36
N GLU A 34 5.93 11.86 5.00
CA GLU A 34 5.33 13.17 4.78
C GLU A 34 4.41 13.18 3.55
N ILE A 35 4.79 12.47 2.48
CA ILE A 35 3.92 12.26 1.31
C ILE A 35 2.61 11.59 1.70
N VAL A 36 2.66 10.54 2.54
CA VAL A 36 1.45 9.84 3.00
C VAL A 36 0.57 10.76 3.85
N LYS A 37 1.16 11.59 4.73
CA LYS A 37 0.42 12.56 5.54
C LYS A 37 -0.27 13.61 4.69
N GLN A 38 0.47 14.23 3.76
CA GLN A 38 -0.04 15.24 2.86
C GLN A 38 -1.16 14.69 1.97
N LEU A 39 -1.00 13.47 1.47
CA LEU A 39 -2.06 12.76 0.74
C LEU A 39 -3.27 12.49 1.63
N GLY A 40 -3.04 12.12 2.89
CA GLY A 40 -4.08 11.95 3.90
C GLY A 40 -4.91 13.22 4.09
N ASP A 41 -4.25 14.36 4.29
CA ASP A 41 -4.93 15.64 4.46
C ASP A 41 -5.73 16.04 3.21
N ASP A 42 -5.20 15.80 2.02
CA ASP A 42 -5.88 16.06 0.74
C ASP A 42 -7.15 15.21 0.55
N ILE A 43 -7.14 13.96 1.00
CA ILE A 43 -8.32 13.07 0.94
C ILE A 43 -9.22 13.17 2.17
N GLY A 44 -8.94 14.07 3.12
CA GLY A 44 -9.70 14.25 4.36
C GLY A 44 -9.55 13.09 5.35
N CYS A 45 -8.40 12.42 5.37
CA CYS A 45 -8.02 11.40 6.34
C CYS A 45 -6.70 11.79 7.01
N THR A 46 -6.75 12.39 8.20
CA THR A 46 -5.54 12.77 8.94
C THR A 46 -4.78 11.52 9.39
N VAL A 47 -3.58 11.36 8.84
CA VAL A 47 -2.63 10.29 9.17
C VAL A 47 -1.55 10.83 10.09
N GLN A 48 -1.36 10.21 11.25
CA GLN A 48 -0.27 10.56 12.15
C GLN A 48 0.89 9.57 12.01
N THR A 49 2.08 9.94 12.48
CA THR A 49 3.25 9.04 12.46
C THR A 49 2.96 7.74 13.22
N GLU A 50 2.19 7.79 14.31
CA GLU A 50 1.80 6.61 15.10
C GLU A 50 0.86 5.64 14.37
N ASP A 51 0.13 6.13 13.36
CA ASP A 51 -0.74 5.31 12.53
C ASP A 51 0.05 4.46 11.52
N ILE A 52 1.33 4.78 11.32
CA ILE A 52 2.21 4.20 10.31
C ILE A 52 3.28 3.32 10.98
N ASP A 53 3.32 2.05 10.56
CA ASP A 53 4.33 1.09 11.01
C ASP A 53 5.62 1.23 10.19
N THR A 54 5.50 1.32 8.86
CA THR A 54 6.67 1.44 7.97
C THR A 54 6.26 2.05 6.62
N THR A 55 7.15 2.82 6.02
CA THR A 55 7.01 3.33 4.64
C THR A 55 8.29 3.09 3.85
N HIS A 56 8.18 2.71 2.59
CA HIS A 56 9.34 2.62 1.69
C HIS A 56 8.94 2.73 0.22
N ARG A 57 9.89 3.16 -0.61
CA ARG A 57 9.75 3.14 -2.07
C ARG A 57 9.98 1.73 -2.61
N VAL A 58 9.20 1.36 -3.62
CA VAL A 58 9.43 0.14 -4.41
C VAL A 58 10.14 0.50 -5.70
N PRO A 59 11.20 -0.24 -6.08
CA PRO A 59 11.84 -0.06 -7.37
C PRO A 59 10.86 -0.38 -8.50
N THR A 60 10.60 0.59 -9.36
CA THR A 60 9.81 0.46 -10.58
C THR A 60 10.70 0.69 -11.79
N HIS A 61 10.26 0.25 -12.97
CA HIS A 61 10.98 0.50 -14.23
C HIS A 61 11.04 2.01 -14.58
N ASN A 62 10.08 2.81 -14.10
CA ASN A 62 10.07 4.25 -14.31
C ASN A 62 10.87 4.96 -13.21
N ALA A 63 12.01 5.57 -13.57
CA ALA A 63 12.88 6.24 -12.62
C ALA A 63 12.25 7.50 -12.00
N ASN A 64 11.34 8.17 -12.72
CA ASN A 64 10.74 9.44 -12.32
C ASN A 64 9.49 9.27 -11.45
N GLN A 65 8.86 8.10 -11.49
CA GLN A 65 7.67 7.77 -10.71
C GLN A 65 7.82 6.39 -10.08
N LYS A 66 7.93 6.37 -8.77
CA LYS A 66 8.10 5.14 -7.99
C LYS A 66 6.90 4.93 -7.08
N ASN A 67 6.57 3.67 -6.84
CA ASN A 67 5.48 3.34 -5.93
C ASN A 67 5.98 3.46 -4.48
N ILE A 68 5.09 3.83 -3.57
CA ILE A 68 5.33 3.84 -2.13
C ILE A 68 4.47 2.74 -1.51
N ILE A 69 5.09 1.88 -0.72
CA ILE A 69 4.38 0.93 0.14
C ILE A 69 4.34 1.53 1.53
N VAL A 70 3.13 1.64 2.06
CA VAL A 70 2.88 2.07 3.44
C VAL A 70 2.15 0.97 4.18
N ARG A 71 2.67 0.63 5.37
CA ARG A 71 2.01 -0.26 6.31
C ARG A 71 1.41 0.54 7.44
N PHE A 72 0.12 0.38 7.66
CA PHE A 72 -0.58 1.01 8.78
C PHE A 72 -0.55 0.10 10.03
N CYS A 73 -0.53 0.71 11.21
CA CYS A 73 -0.71 0.01 12.48
C CYS A 73 -2.13 -0.56 12.60
N SER A 74 -3.12 0.17 12.06
CA SER A 74 -4.55 -0.16 12.19
C SER A 74 -5.22 -0.45 10.84
N ARG A 75 -5.93 -1.59 10.76
CA ARG A 75 -6.74 -1.95 9.58
C ARG A 75 -7.86 -0.94 9.30
N ASN A 76 -8.43 -0.35 10.35
CA ASN A 76 -9.47 0.67 10.22
C ASN A 76 -8.93 1.90 9.48
N LYS A 77 -7.78 2.42 9.92
CA LYS A 77 -7.11 3.57 9.28
C LYS A 77 -6.73 3.27 7.83
N ARG A 78 -6.19 2.08 7.55
CA ARG A 78 -5.93 1.60 6.18
C ARG A 78 -7.20 1.59 5.31
N THR A 79 -8.32 1.13 5.86
CA THR A 79 -9.60 1.03 5.12
C THR A 79 -10.21 2.40 4.87
N GLU A 80 -10.15 3.28 5.87
CA GLU A 80 -10.57 4.68 5.76
C GLU A 80 -9.78 5.42 4.69
N PHE A 81 -8.44 5.36 4.77
CA PHE A 81 -7.54 5.96 3.78
C PHE A 81 -7.84 5.47 2.36
N LEU A 82 -7.99 4.16 2.18
CA LEU A 82 -8.30 3.57 0.87
C LEU A 82 -9.67 4.02 0.34
N SER A 83 -10.67 4.11 1.22
CA SER A 83 -12.04 4.52 0.85
C SER A 83 -12.08 6.01 0.47
N ASN A 84 -11.41 6.86 1.25
CA ASN A 84 -11.30 8.28 0.99
C ASN A 84 -10.52 8.55 -0.30
N THR A 85 -9.43 7.81 -0.55
CA THR A 85 -8.68 7.92 -1.81
C THR A 85 -9.56 7.59 -3.01
N ARG A 86 -10.35 6.51 -2.93
CA ARG A 86 -11.27 6.12 -4.03
C ARG A 86 -12.32 7.19 -4.31
N ARG A 87 -12.73 7.94 -3.29
CA ARG A 87 -13.71 9.03 -3.41
C ARG A 87 -13.08 10.32 -3.93
N SER A 88 -11.94 10.73 -3.38
CA SER A 88 -11.28 12.00 -3.71
C SER A 88 -10.54 11.93 -5.05
N ARG A 89 -10.00 10.76 -5.41
CA ARG A 89 -9.15 10.53 -6.60
C ARG A 89 -8.01 11.57 -6.64
N PRO A 90 -7.13 11.57 -5.63
CA PRO A 90 -6.07 12.57 -5.50
C PRO A 90 -5.10 12.54 -6.68
N THR A 91 -4.53 13.69 -6.96
CA THR A 91 -3.60 13.94 -8.07
C THR A 91 -2.28 14.44 -7.49
N THR A 92 -1.18 14.29 -8.22
CA THR A 92 0.15 14.78 -7.81
C THR A 92 0.23 16.28 -7.48
N SER A 93 -0.80 17.06 -7.83
CA SER A 93 -0.97 18.47 -7.47
C SER A 93 -0.91 18.69 -5.95
N CYS A 94 -1.41 17.75 -5.13
CA CYS A 94 -1.37 17.87 -3.67
C CYS A 94 0.05 17.74 -3.09
N LEU A 95 0.99 17.18 -3.85
CA LEU A 95 2.38 17.00 -3.47
C LEU A 95 3.28 18.18 -3.91
N GLY A 96 2.70 19.26 -4.45
CA GLY A 96 3.43 20.47 -4.84
C GLY A 96 4.31 20.31 -6.07
N VAL A 97 4.05 19.32 -6.92
CA VAL A 97 4.87 18.97 -8.08
C VAL A 97 4.28 19.60 -9.35
N LEU A 98 5.15 20.10 -10.23
CA LEU A 98 4.73 20.68 -11.51
C LEU A 98 4.31 19.56 -12.47
N GLY A 99 3.01 19.25 -12.48
CA GLY A 99 2.40 18.27 -13.37
C GLY A 99 1.28 17.52 -12.67
N GLU A 100 0.11 17.42 -13.32
CA GLU A 100 -1.05 16.70 -12.81
C GLU A 100 -1.04 15.28 -13.34
N SER A 101 -0.84 14.31 -12.47
CA SER A 101 -0.92 12.87 -12.74
C SER A 101 -1.77 12.21 -11.67
N SER A 102 -2.66 11.31 -12.08
CA SER A 102 -3.53 10.61 -11.15
C SER A 102 -2.72 9.68 -10.24
N LEU A 103 -2.95 9.78 -8.93
CA LEU A 103 -2.39 8.84 -7.95
C LEU A 103 -3.32 7.65 -7.79
N GLY A 104 -2.76 6.45 -7.85
CA GLY A 104 -3.51 5.20 -7.65
C GLY A 104 -3.18 4.58 -6.31
N VAL A 105 -4.17 4.31 -5.46
CA VAL A 105 -3.95 3.56 -4.21
C VAL A 105 -4.61 2.18 -4.33
N LEU A 106 -3.79 1.15 -4.17
CA LEU A 106 -4.23 -0.24 -4.22
C LEU A 106 -4.07 -0.88 -2.86
N GLY A 107 -5.12 -1.59 -2.46
CA GLY A 107 -5.02 -2.53 -1.37
C GLY A 107 -4.37 -3.81 -1.86
N GLU A 108 -3.40 -4.35 -1.11
CA GLU A 108 -2.86 -5.69 -1.37
C GLU A 108 -3.97 -6.74 -1.14
N SER A 109 -4.80 -6.96 -2.15
CA SER A 109 -5.73 -8.07 -2.25
C SER A 109 -5.29 -8.84 -3.49
N SER A 110 -4.85 -10.09 -3.28
CA SER A 110 -4.49 -11.07 -4.31
C SER A 110 -3.06 -10.97 -4.87
N GLN A 111 -2.13 -11.64 -4.17
CA GLN A 111 -1.21 -12.55 -4.86
C GLN A 111 -1.33 -13.93 -4.24
N GLN A 112 -2.24 -14.72 -4.78
CA GLN A 112 -2.06 -16.14 -5.05
C GLN A 112 -3.07 -16.54 -6.12
N ALA A 113 -2.73 -16.19 -7.36
CA ALA A 113 -3.19 -16.87 -8.55
C ALA A 113 -1.97 -17.01 -9.46
N THR A 114 -1.87 -18.15 -10.14
CA THR A 114 -0.69 -18.75 -10.82
C THR A 114 0.22 -19.51 -9.86
N ALA A 115 0.57 -20.77 -10.07
CA ALA A 115 0.21 -21.78 -11.04
C ALA A 115 0.58 -23.13 -10.41
N ASN A 116 -0.13 -24.21 -10.74
CA ASN A 116 0.43 -25.56 -10.88
C ASN A 116 -0.53 -26.33 -11.79
N THR A 117 -0.44 -26.01 -13.08
CA THR A 117 -0.73 -26.99 -14.13
C THR A 117 0.63 -27.59 -14.48
N GLU A 118 0.92 -28.74 -13.89
CA GLU A 118 1.87 -29.69 -14.46
C GLU A 118 1.14 -31.04 -14.45
N GLY A 119 0.70 -31.45 -15.63
CA GLY A 119 0.50 -32.86 -15.93
C GLY A 119 1.86 -33.53 -16.18
N GLN A 120 1.78 -34.79 -16.61
CA GLN A 120 2.87 -35.73 -16.94
C GLN A 120 3.41 -36.48 -15.73
N ASP A 121 3.61 -37.78 -15.72
CA ASP A 121 3.33 -38.92 -16.60
C ASP A 121 3.77 -40.10 -15.71
N GLU A 122 2.99 -41.18 -15.59
CA GLU A 122 3.42 -42.59 -15.38
C GLU A 122 2.21 -43.53 -15.27
#